data_AF-A0A814KIR9-F1
#
_entry.id   AF-A0A814KIR9-F1
#
_cell.length_a   1.000
_cell.length_b   1.000
_cell.length_c   1.000
_cell.angle_alpha   90.00
_cell.angle_beta   90.00
_cell.angle_gamma   90.00
#
_symmetry.space_group_name_H-M   'P 1'
#
loop_
_entity.id
_entity.type
_entity.pdbx_description
1 polymer ?
#
loop_
_entity_poly.entity_id
_entity_poly.type
_entity_poly.pdbx_seq_one_letter_code
_entity_poly.pdbx_strand_id
1 'polypeptide(L)'
;QEDEIVTLTSFSSLDKLPISATLDFLSSKIDMTNCLSNCSNQGKCNITNGFAFCNCRKYFIGDKCEKDLRKCSSNPCFNGGSCVEMFELNKYECLCDEMFYGKNCEFKIDVCENETCSKHGYCKDFQSKPKCICDYLFSGDKCEIESGEIKAIKKTVTSASAVAIVCLVLFYSIFIIFDAIKFSSNILEIIKLLIKK
;
A
#
# COMPACT_ATOMS: atom_id res chain seq x y z
N GLN A 1 39.06 12.66 4.00
CA GLN A 1 37.73 12.54 4.62
C GLN A 1 37.87 11.41 5.61
N GLU A 2 38.40 11.79 6.77
CA GLU A 2 38.99 10.89 7.76
C GLU A 2 37.99 10.69 8.89
N ASP A 3 37.82 9.43 9.27
CA ASP A 3 37.02 9.01 10.40
C ASP A 3 37.53 9.68 11.68
N GLU A 4 36.63 10.40 12.34
CA GLU A 4 36.83 11.05 13.62
C GLU A 4 36.93 9.97 14.71
N ILE A 5 38.11 9.33 14.78
CA ILE A 5 38.57 8.70 16.01
C ILE A 5 38.67 9.84 17.00
N VAL A 6 37.67 9.97 17.86
CA VAL A 6 37.69 10.85 19.04
C VAL A 6 38.79 10.34 19.96
N THR A 7 40.03 10.63 19.59
CA THR A 7 41.19 10.57 20.44
C THR A 7 40.90 11.57 21.56
N LEU A 8 40.84 11.06 22.79
CA LEU A 8 40.72 11.85 24.01
C LEU A 8 41.98 12.72 24.14
N THR A 9 42.05 13.81 23.38
CA THR A 9 43.17 14.76 23.36
C THR A 9 42.85 16.05 24.09
N SER A 10 41.71 16.15 24.77
CA SER A 10 41.41 17.30 25.64
C SER A 10 41.94 17.12 27.08
N PHE A 11 43.19 16.66 27.23
CA PHE A 11 43.88 16.73 28.53
C PHE A 11 44.41 18.13 28.85
N SER A 12 44.39 19.07 27.90
CA SER A 12 44.86 20.46 28.06
C SER A 12 44.00 21.34 28.97
N SER A 13 42.91 20.81 29.56
CA SER A 13 42.01 21.55 30.47
C SER A 13 42.00 21.00 31.90
N LEU A 14 42.69 19.90 32.19
CA LEU A 14 42.76 19.29 33.53
C LEU A 14 43.76 19.98 34.45
N ASP A 15 44.76 20.68 33.90
CA ASP A 15 45.78 21.41 34.66
C ASP A 15 45.24 22.65 35.41
N LYS A 16 43.96 23.00 35.21
CA LYS A 16 43.29 24.16 35.83
C LYS A 16 42.26 23.79 36.91
N LEU A 17 42.04 22.51 37.17
CA LEU A 17 41.06 22.05 38.17
C LEU A 17 41.77 21.74 39.51
N PRO A 18 41.12 22.01 40.67
CA PRO A 18 41.67 21.65 41.96
C PRO A 18 41.85 20.13 42.04
N ILE A 19 42.93 19.67 42.69
CA ILE A 19 43.33 18.25 42.74
C ILE A 19 42.17 17.33 43.16
N SER A 20 41.25 17.79 44.03
CA SER A 20 40.05 17.01 44.39
C SER A 20 39.04 16.87 43.25
N ALA A 21 38.81 17.90 42.43
CA ALA A 21 37.93 17.82 41.27
C ALA A 21 38.55 16.99 40.14
N THR A 22 39.88 16.98 40.02
CA THR A 22 40.61 16.09 39.11
C THR A 22 40.53 14.64 39.59
N LEU A 23 40.63 14.39 40.91
CA LEU A 23 40.40 13.09 41.53
C LEU A 23 38.94 12.63 41.40
N ASP A 24 37.97 13.53 41.54
CA ASP A 24 36.54 13.25 41.40
C ASP A 24 36.15 13.01 39.94
N PHE A 25 36.79 13.71 38.99
CA PHE A 25 36.61 13.48 37.56
C PHE A 25 37.25 12.14 37.13
N LEU A 26 38.43 11.80 37.68
CA LEU A 26 39.09 10.50 37.48
C LEU A 26 38.32 9.35 38.17
N SER A 27 37.72 9.57 39.34
CA SER A 27 36.92 8.57 40.06
C SER A 27 35.53 8.36 39.46
N SER A 28 34.96 9.37 38.80
CA SER A 28 33.66 9.27 38.14
C SER A 28 33.67 8.47 36.83
N LYS A 29 34.86 8.22 36.24
CA LYS A 29 34.96 7.56 34.92
C LYS A 29 35.46 6.13 34.95
N ILE A 30 36.21 5.70 35.97
CA ILE A 30 36.71 4.31 36.04
C ILE A 30 36.92 3.92 37.51
N ASP A 31 35.85 3.58 38.26
CA ASP A 31 36.03 2.57 39.31
C ASP A 31 35.95 1.19 38.66
N MET A 32 37.03 0.89 37.94
CA MET A 32 37.30 -0.40 37.34
C MET A 32 38.74 -0.74 37.70
N THR A 33 39.07 -0.67 38.98
CA THR A 33 40.33 -1.27 39.48
C THR A 33 40.28 -2.80 39.40
N ASN A 34 39.10 -3.37 39.14
CA ASN A 34 38.82 -4.79 38.98
C ASN A 34 37.63 -5.01 38.00
N CYS A 35 37.38 -6.28 37.62
CA CYS A 35 36.23 -6.66 36.79
C CYS A 35 34.91 -6.82 37.59
N LEU A 36 34.74 -6.07 38.69
CA LEU A 36 33.50 -6.09 39.47
C LEU A 36 32.31 -5.51 38.67
N SER A 37 32.62 -4.67 37.68
CA SER A 37 31.66 -4.17 36.70
C SER A 37 31.33 -5.24 35.65
N ASN A 38 30.07 -5.70 35.62
CA ASN A 38 29.60 -6.68 34.65
C ASN A 38 29.54 -6.08 33.23
N CYS A 39 30.28 -6.62 32.27
CA CYS A 39 30.19 -6.22 30.87
C CYS A 39 28.90 -6.79 30.25
N SER A 40 28.06 -5.92 29.70
CA SER A 40 26.81 -6.30 29.03
C SER A 40 27.09 -7.03 27.71
N ASN A 41 26.07 -7.68 27.15
CA ASN A 41 26.09 -8.26 25.80
C ASN A 41 27.29 -9.19 25.53
N GLN A 42 27.70 -9.95 26.56
CA GLN A 42 28.81 -10.90 26.50
C GLN A 42 30.17 -10.27 26.15
N GLY A 43 30.35 -8.99 26.50
CA GLY A 43 31.66 -8.33 26.49
C GLY A 43 32.64 -8.99 27.45
N LYS A 44 33.93 -9.00 27.11
CA LYS A 44 34.98 -9.56 27.96
C LYS A 44 35.63 -8.45 28.77
N CYS A 45 35.66 -8.59 30.10
CA CYS A 45 36.41 -7.66 30.93
C CYS A 45 37.91 -7.97 30.87
N ASN A 46 38.72 -6.95 30.59
CA ASN A 46 40.18 -7.04 30.58
C ASN A 46 40.76 -5.97 31.51
N ILE A 47 41.90 -6.26 32.15
CA ILE A 47 42.63 -5.32 33.01
C ILE A 47 43.99 -5.02 32.36
N THR A 48 44.29 -3.75 32.13
CA THR A 48 45.58 -3.27 31.61
C THR A 48 46.07 -2.12 32.48
N ASN A 49 47.31 -2.21 32.99
CA ASN A 49 47.94 -1.17 33.82
C ASN A 49 47.10 -0.72 35.04
N GLY A 50 46.33 -1.64 35.63
CA GLY A 50 45.46 -1.35 36.79
C GLY A 50 44.10 -0.75 36.44
N PHE A 51 43.80 -0.54 35.16
CA PHE A 51 42.47 -0.12 34.67
C PHE A 51 41.77 -1.29 33.98
N ALA A 52 40.56 -1.59 34.40
CA ALA A 52 39.68 -2.51 33.71
C ALA A 52 38.87 -1.76 32.64
N PHE A 53 38.53 -2.48 31.57
CA PHE A 53 37.63 -2.03 30.51
C PHE A 53 36.93 -3.24 29.88
N CYS A 54 35.77 -2.99 29.28
CA CYS A 54 35.05 -4.02 28.55
C CYS A 54 35.49 -4.05 27.08
N ASN A 55 36.00 -5.20 26.64
CA ASN A 55 36.19 -5.50 25.22
C ASN A 55 34.85 -6.00 24.64
N CYS A 56 34.19 -5.12 23.89
CA CYS A 56 32.88 -5.38 23.34
C CYS A 56 32.93 -6.30 22.13
N ARG A 57 31.90 -7.15 22.02
CA ARG A 57 31.68 -7.92 20.80
C ARG A 57 31.28 -7.00 19.65
N LYS A 58 31.44 -7.51 18.43
CA LYS A 58 31.02 -6.81 17.21
C LYS A 58 29.58 -6.30 17.37
N TYR A 59 29.36 -5.05 16.96
CA TYR A 59 28.09 -4.31 17.03
C TYR A 59 27.64 -3.83 18.41
N PHE A 60 28.46 -3.96 19.47
CA PHE A 60 28.18 -3.35 20.77
C PHE A 60 29.21 -2.28 21.12
N ILE A 61 28.76 -1.18 21.74
CA ILE A 61 29.62 -0.07 22.18
C ILE A 61 29.20 0.44 23.57
N GLY A 62 29.97 1.39 24.10
CA GLY A 62 29.82 1.92 25.46
C GLY A 62 30.83 1.29 26.42
N ASP A 63 31.05 1.95 27.56
CA ASP A 63 32.09 1.55 28.52
C ASP A 63 31.80 0.16 29.13
N LYS A 64 30.53 -0.26 29.14
CA LYS A 64 30.09 -1.59 29.59
C LYS A 64 29.44 -2.41 28.46
N CYS A 65 29.67 -2.04 27.19
CA CYS A 65 29.07 -2.69 26.01
C CYS A 65 27.54 -2.69 26.01
N GLU A 66 26.91 -1.70 26.64
CA GLU A 66 25.48 -1.63 26.87
C GLU A 66 24.67 -1.17 25.65
N LYS A 67 25.30 -0.51 24.67
CA LYS A 67 24.63 0.00 23.47
C LYS A 67 24.74 -1.00 22.34
N ASP A 68 23.60 -1.50 21.87
CA ASP A 68 23.50 -2.34 20.67
C ASP A 68 23.36 -1.46 19.43
N LEU A 69 24.25 -1.65 18.45
CA LEU A 69 24.24 -0.95 17.17
C LEU A 69 23.54 -1.74 16.07
N ARG A 70 23.14 -2.99 16.35
CA ARG A 70 22.38 -3.84 15.41
C ARG A 70 21.02 -3.23 15.17
N LYS A 71 20.71 -2.95 13.90
CA LYS A 71 19.42 -2.37 13.54
C LYS A 71 18.35 -3.45 13.36
N CYS A 72 18.73 -4.65 12.94
CA CYS A 72 17.84 -5.79 12.82
C CYS A 72 17.26 -6.26 14.15
N SER A 73 17.91 -5.97 15.29
CA SER A 73 17.35 -6.27 16.62
C SER A 73 16.02 -5.55 16.90
N SER A 74 15.71 -4.47 16.17
CA SER A 74 14.43 -3.77 16.25
C SER A 74 13.36 -4.29 15.29
N ASN A 75 13.66 -5.32 14.48
CA ASN A 75 12.82 -5.85 13.40
C ASN A 75 12.28 -4.75 12.46
N PRO A 76 13.16 -3.99 11.79
CA PRO A 76 12.75 -2.85 10.98
C PRO A 76 12.08 -3.23 9.65
N CYS A 77 12.24 -4.47 9.18
CA CYS A 77 11.69 -4.94 7.91
C CYS A 77 10.25 -5.43 8.08
N PHE A 78 9.34 -4.90 7.28
CA PHE A 78 7.91 -5.24 7.28
C PHE A 78 7.57 -6.34 6.28
N ASN A 79 6.32 -6.81 6.33
CA ASN A 79 5.71 -7.66 5.30
C ASN A 79 6.48 -8.94 4.94
N GLY A 80 7.10 -9.58 5.93
CA GLY A 80 7.88 -10.81 5.73
C GLY A 80 9.32 -10.60 5.30
N GLY A 81 9.75 -9.34 5.11
CA GLY A 81 11.11 -9.01 4.73
C GLY A 81 12.17 -9.51 5.73
N SER A 82 13.28 -10.02 5.21
CA SER A 82 14.41 -10.50 6.00
C SER A 82 15.42 -9.38 6.25
N CYS A 83 15.77 -9.14 7.52
CA CYS A 83 16.74 -8.11 7.89
C CYS A 83 18.18 -8.65 7.88
N VAL A 84 19.08 -7.92 7.24
CA VAL A 84 20.51 -8.22 7.17
C VAL A 84 21.31 -7.08 7.80
N GLU A 85 22.11 -7.40 8.82
CA GLU A 85 23.06 -6.44 9.40
C GLU A 85 24.20 -6.17 8.42
N MET A 86 24.52 -4.89 8.22
CA MET A 86 25.60 -4.52 7.32
C MET A 86 26.96 -4.58 8.00
N PHE A 87 28.01 -4.54 7.19
CA PHE A 87 29.38 -4.48 7.72
C PHE A 87 29.64 -3.17 8.47
N GLU A 88 29.09 -2.07 7.95
CA GLU A 88 29.12 -0.77 8.58
C GLU A 88 28.24 -0.71 9.83
N LEU A 89 28.73 -0.02 10.86
CA LEU A 89 27.98 0.17 12.10
C LEU A 89 26.69 0.96 11.84
N ASN A 90 25.63 0.60 12.57
CA ASN A 90 24.30 1.23 12.48
C ASN A 90 23.61 1.15 11.11
N LYS A 91 24.08 0.30 10.17
CA LYS A 91 23.43 0.08 8.88
C LYS A 91 22.82 -1.32 8.80
N TYR A 92 21.71 -1.42 8.08
CA TYR A 92 21.04 -2.67 7.74
C TYR A 92 20.45 -2.57 6.34
N GLU A 93 20.10 -3.72 5.79
CA GLU A 93 19.36 -3.86 4.55
C GLU A 93 18.18 -4.81 4.78
N CYS A 94 17.03 -4.48 4.19
CA CYS A 94 15.86 -5.36 4.17
C CYS A 94 15.79 -6.06 2.82
N LEU A 95 15.80 -7.39 2.84
CA LEU A 95 15.50 -8.22 1.68
C LEU A 95 13.98 -8.42 1.63
N CYS A 96 13.32 -7.73 0.70
CA CYS A 96 11.88 -7.77 0.56
C CYS A 96 11.39 -9.00 -0.22
N ASP A 97 10.21 -9.48 0.14
CA ASP A 97 9.49 -10.48 -0.65
C ASP A 97 9.04 -9.91 -2.00
N GLU A 98 8.77 -10.78 -2.98
CA GLU A 98 8.52 -10.44 -4.40
C GLU A 98 7.44 -9.37 -4.65
N MET A 99 6.55 -9.12 -3.68
CA MET A 99 5.43 -8.19 -3.79
C MET A 99 5.59 -6.91 -2.97
N PHE A 100 6.76 -6.68 -2.37
CA PHE A 100 7.01 -5.51 -1.52
C PHE A 100 8.32 -4.81 -1.89
N TYR A 101 8.38 -3.51 -1.60
CA TYR A 101 9.53 -2.65 -1.86
C TYR A 101 9.59 -1.51 -0.84
N GLY A 102 10.64 -0.69 -0.95
CA GLY A 102 10.95 0.37 0.02
C GLY A 102 12.13 -0.01 0.89
N LYS A 103 12.61 0.93 1.72
CA LYS A 103 13.78 0.72 2.57
C LYS A 103 13.55 -0.40 3.59
N ASN A 104 12.31 -0.51 4.04
CA ASN A 104 11.85 -1.41 5.09
C ASN A 104 10.79 -2.38 4.57
N CYS A 105 10.65 -2.56 3.25
CA CYS A 105 9.59 -3.36 2.62
C CYS A 105 8.17 -2.89 2.99
N GLU A 106 8.01 -1.59 3.21
CA GLU A 106 6.78 -0.96 3.69
C GLU A 106 5.72 -0.80 2.60
N PHE A 107 6.12 -0.81 1.33
CA PHE A 107 5.23 -0.59 0.20
C PHE A 107 4.93 -1.90 -0.51
N LYS A 108 3.65 -2.13 -0.84
CA LYS A 108 3.23 -3.24 -1.70
C LYS A 108 3.33 -2.79 -3.16
N ILE A 109 3.88 -3.63 -4.03
CA ILE A 109 3.91 -3.37 -5.48
C ILE A 109 2.48 -3.30 -6.01
N ASP A 110 2.16 -2.20 -6.69
CA ASP A 110 0.92 -2.10 -7.46
C ASP A 110 1.12 -2.73 -8.83
N VAL A 111 0.77 -4.02 -8.93
CA VAL A 111 0.84 -4.78 -10.19
C VAL A 111 -0.08 -4.22 -11.27
N CYS A 112 -1.02 -3.35 -10.93
CA CYS A 112 -1.93 -2.71 -11.87
C CYS A 112 -1.43 -1.36 -12.40
N GLU A 113 -0.35 -0.79 -11.86
CA GLU A 113 0.18 0.52 -12.28
C GLU A 113 0.63 0.52 -13.75
N ASN A 114 1.19 -0.60 -14.21
CA ASN A 114 1.66 -0.76 -15.60
C ASN A 114 0.70 -1.56 -16.49
N GLU A 115 -0.39 -2.11 -15.94
CA GLU A 115 -1.35 -2.90 -16.71
C GLU A 115 -2.50 -2.05 -17.23
N THR A 116 -2.54 -1.87 -18.54
CA THR A 116 -3.60 -1.12 -19.20
C THR A 116 -4.70 -2.06 -19.68
N CYS A 117 -5.75 -2.23 -18.88
CA CYS A 117 -7.02 -2.76 -19.36
C CYS A 117 -7.67 -1.77 -20.35
N SER A 118 -8.51 -2.26 -21.26
CA SER A 118 -9.35 -1.39 -22.08
C SER A 118 -10.34 -0.62 -21.20
N LYS A 119 -11.03 0.37 -21.77
CA LYS A 119 -12.09 1.14 -21.10
C LYS A 119 -13.30 0.29 -20.64
N HIS A 120 -13.34 -1.00 -20.95
CA HIS A 120 -14.44 -1.93 -20.61
C HIS A 120 -14.01 -2.95 -19.55
N GLY A 121 -13.15 -2.53 -18.62
CA GLY A 121 -12.72 -3.34 -17.50
C GLY A 121 -11.82 -2.56 -16.56
N TYR A 122 -11.47 -3.20 -15.45
CA TYR A 122 -10.51 -2.66 -14.49
C TYR A 122 -9.49 -3.73 -14.09
N CYS A 123 -8.27 -3.30 -13.77
CA CYS A 123 -7.23 -4.20 -13.31
C CYS A 123 -7.47 -4.60 -11.85
N LYS A 124 -7.23 -5.88 -11.55
CA LYS A 124 -7.27 -6.41 -10.19
C LYS A 124 -6.05 -7.31 -9.95
N ASP A 125 -5.42 -7.14 -8.80
CA ASP A 125 -4.37 -8.03 -8.30
C ASP A 125 -4.95 -9.43 -8.02
N PHE A 126 -4.38 -10.45 -8.67
CA PHE A 126 -4.80 -11.85 -8.54
C PHE A 126 -3.59 -12.73 -8.22
N GLN A 127 -3.29 -12.91 -6.93
CA GLN A 127 -2.19 -13.78 -6.45
C GLN A 127 -0.86 -13.53 -7.17
N SER A 128 -0.41 -12.27 -7.19
CA SER A 128 0.86 -11.84 -7.82
C SER A 128 0.85 -11.78 -9.35
N LYS A 129 -0.30 -11.93 -10.00
CA LYS A 129 -0.48 -11.59 -11.42
C LYS A 129 -1.67 -10.63 -11.59
N PRO A 130 -1.48 -9.49 -12.27
CA PRO A 130 -2.58 -8.61 -12.57
C PRO A 130 -3.51 -9.25 -13.60
N LYS A 131 -4.83 -9.08 -13.42
CA LYS A 131 -5.84 -9.56 -14.36
C LYS A 131 -6.91 -8.51 -14.57
N CYS A 132 -7.28 -8.27 -15.83
CA CYS A 132 -8.41 -7.41 -16.14
C CYS A 132 -9.73 -8.14 -15.84
N ILE A 133 -10.58 -7.49 -15.04
CA ILE A 133 -11.96 -7.89 -14.85
C ILE A 133 -12.80 -7.10 -15.84
N CYS A 134 -13.38 -7.82 -16.81
CA CYS A 134 -14.12 -7.20 -17.91
C CYS A 134 -15.57 -6.91 -17.56
N ASP A 135 -16.07 -5.82 -18.10
CA ASP A 135 -17.49 -5.47 -18.08
C ASP A 135 -18.32 -6.49 -18.85
N TYR A 136 -19.63 -6.48 -18.61
CA TYR A 136 -20.57 -7.31 -19.34
C TYR A 136 -20.40 -7.12 -20.86
N LEU A 137 -20.24 -8.24 -21.58
CA LEU A 137 -19.98 -8.34 -23.03
C LEU A 137 -18.56 -8.09 -23.49
N PHE A 138 -17.60 -7.88 -22.60
CA PHE A 138 -16.19 -7.78 -22.99
C PHE A 138 -15.39 -8.98 -22.51
N SER A 139 -14.40 -9.39 -23.30
CA SER A 139 -13.49 -10.49 -23.01
C SER A 139 -12.10 -10.22 -23.62
N GLY A 140 -11.17 -11.16 -23.45
CA GLY A 140 -9.75 -10.98 -23.76
C GLY A 140 -8.94 -10.59 -22.52
N ASP A 141 -7.61 -10.68 -22.62
CA ASP A 141 -6.72 -10.44 -21.48
C ASP A 141 -6.77 -8.97 -21.03
N LYS A 142 -7.09 -8.05 -21.95
CA LYS A 142 -7.24 -6.61 -21.70
C LYS A 142 -8.66 -6.13 -21.93
N CYS A 143 -9.66 -7.00 -21.99
CA CYS A 143 -11.07 -6.66 -22.26
C CYS A 143 -11.28 -5.93 -23.61
N GLU A 144 -10.53 -6.31 -24.64
CA GLU A 144 -10.54 -5.72 -25.97
C GLU A 144 -11.57 -6.35 -26.92
N ILE A 145 -12.08 -7.54 -26.59
CA ILE A 145 -12.99 -8.31 -27.44
C ILE A 145 -14.42 -8.02 -27.03
N GLU A 146 -15.23 -7.47 -27.93
CA GLU A 146 -16.67 -7.28 -27.74
C GLU A 146 -17.44 -8.55 -28.14
N SER A 147 -18.33 -9.03 -27.28
CA SER A 147 -19.15 -10.23 -27.50
C SER A 147 -20.24 -9.95 -28.54
N GLY A 148 -20.12 -10.59 -29.71
CA GLY A 148 -20.99 -10.35 -30.86
C GLY A 148 -22.46 -10.76 -30.68
N GLU A 149 -22.78 -11.61 -29.71
CA GLU A 149 -24.13 -12.15 -29.50
C GLU A 149 -25.16 -11.06 -29.20
N ILE A 150 -24.79 -10.03 -28.43
CA ILE A 150 -25.69 -8.90 -28.15
C ILE A 150 -25.61 -7.81 -29.22
N LYS A 151 -24.54 -7.75 -30.01
CA LYS A 151 -24.47 -6.84 -31.17
C LYS A 151 -25.53 -7.20 -32.22
N ALA A 152 -25.79 -8.50 -32.39
CA ALA A 152 -26.89 -9.01 -33.18
C ALA A 152 -28.25 -8.65 -32.56
N ILE A 153 -28.43 -8.83 -31.25
CA ILE A 153 -29.69 -8.51 -30.53
C ILE A 153 -29.99 -6.99 -30.54
N LYS A 154 -29.00 -6.12 -30.31
CA LYS A 154 -29.17 -4.67 -30.41
C LYS A 154 -29.56 -4.24 -31.83
N LYS A 155 -28.99 -4.89 -32.86
CA LYS A 155 -29.31 -4.60 -34.27
C LYS A 155 -30.71 -5.08 -34.66
N THR A 156 -31.17 -6.21 -34.10
CA THR A 156 -32.52 -6.75 -34.37
C THR A 156 -33.60 -5.99 -33.61
N VAL A 157 -33.34 -5.52 -32.39
CA VAL A 157 -34.30 -4.73 -31.60
C VAL A 157 -34.49 -3.32 -32.17
N THR A 158 -33.49 -2.75 -32.85
CA THR A 158 -33.51 -1.34 -33.31
C THR A 158 -34.11 -1.11 -34.71
N SER A 159 -34.31 -2.12 -35.56
CA SER A 159 -34.64 -1.88 -36.98
C SER A 159 -36.02 -2.37 -37.45
N ALA A 160 -36.57 -3.45 -36.89
CA ALA A 160 -37.81 -4.05 -37.42
C ALA A 160 -38.93 -4.17 -36.37
N SER A 161 -38.60 -4.64 -35.16
CA SER A 161 -39.62 -4.96 -34.15
C SER A 161 -40.23 -3.72 -33.49
N ALA A 162 -39.42 -2.70 -33.21
CA ALA A 162 -39.91 -1.47 -32.57
C ALA A 162 -40.86 -0.68 -33.49
N VAL A 163 -40.56 -0.60 -34.79
CA VAL A 163 -41.40 0.10 -35.78
C VAL A 163 -42.74 -0.63 -35.95
N ALA A 164 -42.74 -1.96 -36.02
CA ALA A 164 -43.96 -2.75 -36.11
C ALA A 164 -44.87 -2.55 -34.89
N ILE A 165 -44.30 -2.54 -33.67
CA ILE A 165 -45.06 -2.32 -32.44
C ILE A 165 -45.67 -0.91 -32.41
N VAL A 166 -44.89 0.12 -32.75
CA VAL A 166 -45.39 1.50 -32.81
C VAL A 166 -46.52 1.64 -33.84
N CYS A 167 -46.37 1.06 -35.03
CA CYS A 167 -47.42 1.07 -36.06
C CYS A 167 -48.71 0.36 -35.60
N LEU A 168 -48.59 -0.77 -34.92
CA LEU A 168 -49.76 -1.49 -34.39
C LEU A 168 -50.49 -0.66 -33.32
N VAL A 169 -49.76 -0.04 -32.39
CA VAL A 169 -50.35 0.82 -31.36
C VAL A 169 -51.07 2.03 -31.97
N LEU A 170 -50.47 2.65 -33.00
CA LEU A 170 -51.11 3.74 -33.75
C LEU A 170 -52.36 3.28 -34.50
N PHE A 171 -52.33 2.09 -35.11
CA PHE A 171 -53.50 1.56 -35.82
C PHE A 171 -54.67 1.26 -34.86
N TYR A 172 -54.40 0.62 -33.72
CA TYR A 172 -55.43 0.32 -32.72
C TYR A 172 -56.01 1.60 -32.07
N SER A 173 -55.16 2.60 -31.80
CA SER A 173 -55.64 3.88 -31.26
C SER A 173 -56.55 4.62 -32.25
N ILE A 174 -56.22 4.61 -33.55
CA ILE A 174 -57.10 5.17 -34.60
C ILE A 174 -58.44 4.42 -34.67
N PHE A 175 -58.41 3.08 -34.59
CA PHE A 175 -59.62 2.26 -34.60
C PHE A 175 -60.55 2.59 -33.42
N ILE A 176 -60.00 2.69 -32.20
CA ILE A 176 -60.74 3.12 -31.00
C ILE A 176 -61.34 4.52 -31.16
N ILE A 177 -60.59 5.46 -31.73
CA ILE A 177 -61.10 6.82 -31.98
C ILE A 177 -62.26 6.77 -32.98
N PHE A 178 -62.16 5.98 -34.05
CA PHE A 178 -63.24 5.81 -35.02
C PHE A 178 -64.51 5.22 -34.39
N ASP A 179 -64.37 4.19 -33.56
CA ASP A 179 -65.50 3.59 -32.84
C ASP A 179 -66.13 4.58 -31.86
N ALA A 180 -65.32 5.36 -31.14
CA ALA A 180 -65.80 6.42 -30.25
C ALA A 180 -66.55 7.53 -31.00
N ILE A 181 -66.06 7.96 -32.16
CA ILE A 181 -66.73 8.93 -33.04
C ILE A 181 -68.06 8.38 -33.55
N LYS A 182 -68.09 7.11 -34.00
CA LYS A 182 -69.30 6.45 -34.48
C LYS A 182 -70.35 6.32 -33.38
N PHE A 183 -69.93 5.96 -32.17
CA PHE A 183 -70.78 5.93 -30.99
C PHE A 183 -71.35 7.31 -30.65
N SER A 184 -70.53 8.36 -30.66
CA SER A 184 -70.97 9.73 -30.42
C SER A 184 -71.95 10.25 -31.48
N SER A 185 -71.75 9.90 -32.75
CA SER A 185 -72.66 10.28 -33.84
C SER A 185 -74.04 9.63 -33.69
N ASN A 186 -74.08 8.33 -33.35
CA ASN A 186 -75.32 7.61 -33.10
C ASN A 186 -76.09 8.20 -31.90
N ILE A 187 -75.39 8.57 -30.82
CA ILE A 187 -76.02 9.23 -29.67
C ILE A 187 -76.62 10.58 -30.07
N LEU A 188 -75.90 11.39 -30.86
CA LEU A 188 -76.40 12.70 -31.30
C LEU A 188 -77.68 12.57 -32.15
N GLU A 189 -77.78 11.53 -32.98
CA GLU A 189 -78.98 11.24 -33.78
C GLU A 189 -80.17 10.82 -32.90
N ILE A 190 -79.93 9.99 -31.88
CA ILE A 190 -80.95 9.61 -30.89
C ILE A 190 -81.44 10.83 -30.10
N ILE A 191 -80.53 11.71 -29.65
CA ILE A 191 -80.89 12.94 -28.92
C ILE A 191 -81.73 13.86 -29.81
N LYS A 192 -81.38 14.03 -31.09
CA LYS A 192 -82.17 14.83 -32.04
C LYS A 192 -83.59 14.27 -32.23
N LEU A 193 -83.77 12.95 -32.21
CA LEU A 193 -85.09 12.33 -32.28
C LEU A 193 -85.91 12.55 -31.01
N LEU A 194 -85.27 12.57 -29.83
CA LEU A 194 -85.94 12.82 -28.56
C LEU A 194 -86.37 14.28 -28.37
N ILE A 195 -85.58 15.25 -28.86
CA ILE A 195 -85.90 16.70 -28.76
C ILE A 195 -87.01 17.10 -29.74
N LYS A 196 -87.22 16.34 -30.82
CA LYS A 196 -88.22 16.65 -31.87
C LYS A 196 -89.63 16.13 -31.55
N LYS A 197 -89.83 15.52 -30.38
CA LYS A 197 -91.09 14.95 -29.89
C LYS A 197 -91.62 15.79 -28.73
#